data_AF-A0AAV5IEL0-F1
#
_entry.id   AF-A0AAV5IEL0-F1
#
_cell.length_a   1.000
_cell.length_b   1.000
_cell.length_c   1.000
_cell.angle_alpha   90.00
_cell.angle_beta   90.00
_cell.angle_gamma   90.00
#
_symmetry.space_group_name_H-M   'P 1'
#
loop_
_entity.id
_entity.type
_entity.pdbx_description
1 polymer ?
#
loop_
_entity_poly.entity_id
_entity_poly.type
_entity_poly.pdbx_seq_one_letter_code
_entity_poly.pdbx_strand_id
1 'polypeptide(L)'
;MSTVEMEVFSNPQLIVMTILMFIGGEVFTSMVGLFLRNSEPNQPQKAEHKIGSEYPNPEVNVVHKLELGLTTIAESNRLESEESIPDKSQLMYNSVRLLGFVVLGYLLTANVMGTALVWIYISFVSSAKHVLKNKGLNLFTFAIFTTISTFSNCGFVPTNENMIVFKKNSLLLSILISQILLGNTLFPSCLRFSIWVLGKFFKRVESKFILRNTGEIGYLHLLPSQHSKYLVGTVLGFILVQFALFCGMEWYSDALSGLNSTEKIIGVLFQCVNARHAGETIVDLSTIASAILVLFVIMMLVLLSLPYFHFI
;
A
#
# COMPACT_ATOMS: atom_id res chain seq x y z
N MET A 1 15.38 -0.51 -11.42
CA MET A 1 16.81 -0.22 -11.72
C MET A 1 16.84 0.68 -12.93
N SER A 2 17.49 1.84 -12.86
CA SER A 2 17.66 2.71 -14.03
C SER A 2 18.95 2.33 -14.75
N THR A 3 18.88 2.11 -16.07
CA THR A 3 20.06 1.85 -16.91
C THR A 3 20.84 3.14 -17.20
N VAL A 4 20.18 4.29 -17.02
CA VAL A 4 20.75 5.62 -17.26
C VAL A 4 20.84 6.37 -15.94
N GLU A 5 21.92 7.11 -15.76
CA GLU A 5 22.13 8.00 -14.61
C GLU A 5 20.97 8.98 -14.44
N MET A 6 20.47 9.11 -13.21
CA MET A 6 19.29 9.93 -12.93
C MET A 6 19.59 11.44 -13.01
N GLU A 7 20.86 11.83 -12.84
CA GLU A 7 21.31 13.22 -12.93
C GLU A 7 21.38 13.77 -14.36
N VAL A 8 21.36 12.88 -15.37
CA VAL A 8 21.37 13.26 -16.79
C VAL A 8 20.00 13.78 -17.25
N PHE A 9 18.93 13.45 -16.51
CA PHE A 9 17.58 13.87 -16.86
C PHE A 9 17.33 15.36 -16.56
N SER A 10 16.77 16.04 -17.54
CA SER A 10 16.29 17.42 -17.40
C SER A 10 15.08 17.50 -16.45
N ASN A 11 14.84 18.69 -15.87
CA ASN A 11 13.68 18.92 -14.98
C ASN A 11 12.33 18.48 -15.60
N PRO A 12 12.02 18.77 -16.89
CA PRO A 12 10.78 18.29 -17.50
C PRO A 12 10.70 16.76 -17.58
N GLN A 13 11.81 16.07 -17.86
CA GLN A 13 11.84 14.60 -17.90
C GLN A 13 11.60 13.99 -16.52
N LEU A 14 12.20 14.56 -15.47
CA LEU A 14 11.93 14.15 -14.09
C LEU A 14 10.46 14.33 -13.72
N ILE A 15 9.82 15.42 -14.16
CA ILE A 15 8.37 15.64 -13.95
C ILE A 15 7.54 14.59 -14.70
N VAL A 16 7.88 14.27 -15.94
CA VAL A 16 7.18 13.22 -16.70
C VAL A 16 7.30 11.86 -15.99
N MET A 17 8.50 11.50 -15.55
CA MET A 17 8.75 10.29 -14.77
C MET A 17 7.94 10.27 -13.46
N THR A 18 7.87 11.42 -12.78
CA THR A 18 7.05 11.60 -11.57
C THR A 18 5.58 11.31 -11.84
N ILE A 19 5.02 11.84 -12.94
CA ILE A 19 3.63 11.61 -13.33
C ILE A 19 3.41 10.12 -13.62
N LEU A 20 4.34 9.48 -14.34
CA LEU A 20 4.25 8.05 -14.63
C LEU A 20 4.30 7.19 -13.35
N MET A 21 5.19 7.51 -12.42
CA MET A 21 5.28 6.83 -11.12
C MET A 21 3.99 6.99 -10.31
N PHE A 22 3.41 8.20 -10.31
CA PHE A 22 2.15 8.47 -9.63
C PHE A 22 0.98 7.69 -10.23
N ILE A 23 0.84 7.68 -11.55
CA ILE A 23 -0.23 6.96 -12.27
C ILE A 23 -0.04 5.44 -12.14
N GLY A 24 1.20 4.96 -12.19
CA GLY A 24 1.54 3.54 -12.03
C GLY A 24 1.44 3.03 -10.59
N GLY A 25 1.26 3.92 -9.61
CA GLY A 25 1.12 3.55 -8.21
C GLY A 25 -0.09 2.66 -7.96
N GLU A 26 0.08 1.64 -7.13
CA GLU A 26 -0.98 0.68 -6.77
C GLU A 26 -2.21 1.38 -6.18
N VAL A 27 -1.99 2.39 -5.33
CA VAL A 27 -3.08 3.18 -4.73
C VAL A 27 -3.87 3.94 -5.78
N PHE A 28 -3.20 4.55 -6.77
CA PHE A 28 -3.86 5.31 -7.83
C PHE A 28 -4.65 4.39 -8.77
N THR A 29 -4.03 3.31 -9.24
CA THR A 29 -4.70 2.33 -10.12
C THR A 29 -5.90 1.68 -9.44
N SER A 30 -5.79 1.36 -8.14
CA SER A 30 -6.89 0.85 -7.32
C SER A 30 -8.04 1.86 -7.19
N MET A 31 -7.72 3.15 -6.98
CA MET A 31 -8.71 4.22 -6.95
C MET A 31 -9.45 4.35 -8.29
N VAL A 32 -8.74 4.34 -9.42
CA VAL A 32 -9.34 4.41 -10.76
C VAL A 32 -10.24 3.20 -10.99
N GLY A 33 -9.81 2.00 -10.60
CA GLY A 33 -10.64 0.79 -10.65
C GLY A 33 -11.95 0.91 -9.87
N LEU A 34 -11.93 1.58 -8.72
CA LEU A 34 -13.13 1.85 -7.93
C LEU A 34 -14.09 2.81 -8.64
N PHE A 35 -13.58 3.86 -9.28
CA PHE A 35 -14.41 4.81 -10.03
C PHE A 35 -15.03 4.19 -11.28
N LEU A 36 -14.26 3.39 -12.03
CA LEU A 36 -14.76 2.69 -13.22
C LEU A 36 -15.86 1.68 -12.86
N ARG A 37 -15.68 0.91 -11.79
CA ARG A 37 -16.71 -0.02 -11.28
C ARG A 37 -17.99 0.69 -10.85
N ASN A 38 -17.90 1.94 -10.37
CA ASN A 38 -19.07 2.72 -10.01
C ASN A 38 -19.85 3.26 -11.24
N SER A 39 -19.25 3.21 -12.43
CA SER A 39 -19.87 3.62 -13.71
C SER A 39 -20.55 2.47 -14.46
N GLU A 40 -20.23 1.20 -14.15
CA GLU A 40 -20.88 0.02 -14.73
C GLU A 40 -21.77 -0.68 -13.68
N PRO A 41 -23.12 -0.56 -13.73
CA PRO A 41 -23.98 -0.99 -12.63
C PRO A 41 -24.16 -2.50 -12.45
N ASN A 42 -23.47 -3.38 -13.19
CA ASN A 42 -23.79 -4.82 -13.17
C ASN A 42 -22.57 -5.72 -13.42
N GLN A 43 -21.93 -6.18 -12.35
CA GLN A 43 -21.51 -7.58 -12.24
C GLN A 43 -21.13 -7.92 -10.79
N PRO A 44 -21.88 -8.78 -10.09
CA PRO A 44 -21.36 -9.43 -8.90
C PRO A 44 -20.25 -10.40 -9.32
N GLN A 45 -19.12 -10.35 -8.61
CA GLN A 45 -18.07 -11.35 -8.74
C GLN A 45 -18.68 -12.73 -8.47
N LYS A 46 -18.71 -13.59 -9.49
CA LYS A 46 -18.86 -15.03 -9.31
C LYS A 46 -17.64 -15.49 -8.51
N ALA A 47 -17.83 -15.72 -7.22
CA ALA A 47 -16.93 -16.60 -6.49
C ALA A 47 -17.01 -17.97 -7.16
N GLU A 48 -15.95 -18.39 -7.86
CA GLU A 48 -15.78 -19.75 -8.36
C GLU A 48 -15.78 -20.71 -7.15
N HIS A 49 -16.95 -21.26 -6.84
CA HIS A 49 -17.04 -22.44 -5.99
C HIS A 49 -16.68 -23.66 -6.84
N LYS A 50 -15.38 -23.89 -7.08
CA LYS A 50 -14.89 -25.16 -7.63
C LYS A 50 -14.90 -26.21 -6.51
N ILE A 51 -16.04 -26.87 -6.32
CA ILE A 51 -16.04 -28.23 -5.79
C ILE A 51 -15.74 -29.14 -6.97
N GLY A 52 -14.63 -29.87 -6.89
CA GLY A 52 -14.31 -30.92 -7.83
C GLY A 52 -13.24 -31.83 -7.24
N SER A 53 -13.67 -32.93 -6.63
CA SER A 53 -13.00 -34.23 -6.74
C SER A 53 -13.85 -35.31 -6.07
N GLU A 54 -14.65 -36.05 -6.86
CA GLU A 54 -14.63 -37.52 -6.88
C GLU A 54 -15.58 -38.06 -7.98
N TYR A 55 -15.06 -38.99 -8.78
CA TYR A 55 -15.75 -39.84 -9.77
C TYR A 55 -15.54 -41.31 -9.35
N PRO A 56 -16.22 -42.35 -9.90
CA PRO A 56 -17.54 -42.45 -10.56
C PRO A 56 -18.42 -43.68 -10.12
N ASN A 57 -19.77 -43.54 -10.16
CA ASN A 57 -20.88 -44.51 -10.49
C ASN A 57 -20.88 -46.00 -9.97
N PRO A 58 -21.98 -46.81 -10.10
CA PRO A 58 -23.36 -46.59 -10.61
C PRO A 58 -24.49 -47.16 -9.69
N GLU A 59 -25.73 -47.24 -10.21
CA GLU A 59 -26.95 -47.99 -9.74
C GLU A 59 -27.97 -47.16 -8.91
N VAL A 60 -29.30 -47.14 -9.13
CA VAL A 60 -30.27 -47.97 -9.88
C VAL A 60 -31.61 -47.19 -10.04
N ASN A 61 -32.29 -47.43 -11.18
CA ASN A 61 -33.69 -47.27 -11.60
C ASN A 61 -34.73 -46.35 -10.90
N VAL A 62 -35.36 -45.51 -11.77
CA VAL A 62 -36.81 -45.44 -12.12
C VAL A 62 -37.86 -45.50 -11.00
N VAL A 63 -38.76 -44.49 -10.91
CA VAL A 63 -40.25 -44.64 -10.90
C VAL A 63 -40.97 -43.28 -10.65
N HIS A 64 -41.91 -42.97 -11.55
CA HIS A 64 -43.14 -42.12 -11.48
C HIS A 64 -43.08 -40.69 -10.90
N LYS A 65 -43.36 -39.60 -11.65
CA LYS A 65 -44.59 -39.20 -12.39
C LYS A 65 -45.82 -38.94 -11.50
N LEU A 66 -45.96 -37.65 -11.12
CA LEU A 66 -47.14 -36.78 -11.28
C LEU A 66 -48.46 -37.22 -10.61
N GLU A 67 -48.88 -36.50 -9.56
CA GLU A 67 -50.30 -36.34 -9.22
C GLU A 67 -50.59 -34.98 -8.58
N LEU A 68 -51.82 -34.52 -8.83
CA LEU A 68 -52.28 -33.14 -8.85
C LEU A 68 -53.35 -32.93 -7.75
N GLY A 69 -53.22 -31.86 -6.97
CA GLY A 69 -54.34 -31.17 -6.29
C GLY A 69 -54.72 -31.63 -4.88
N LEU A 70 -54.62 -30.70 -3.90
CA LEU A 70 -55.77 -30.12 -3.19
C LEU A 70 -55.28 -29.07 -2.18
N THR A 71 -55.88 -27.90 -2.25
CA THR A 71 -55.71 -26.73 -1.39
C THR A 71 -56.08 -27.01 0.07
N THR A 72 -55.16 -26.74 1.00
CA THR A 72 -55.52 -26.30 2.35
C THR A 72 -54.88 -24.95 2.62
N ILE A 73 -55.76 -23.96 2.72
CA ILE A 73 -55.49 -22.61 3.19
C ILE A 73 -54.97 -22.73 4.63
N ALA A 74 -53.69 -22.39 4.81
CA ALA A 74 -53.11 -22.00 6.07
C ALA A 74 -52.34 -20.70 5.80
N GLU A 75 -53.08 -19.60 5.76
CA GLU A 75 -52.52 -18.27 5.97
C GLU A 75 -51.95 -18.21 7.39
N SER A 76 -50.64 -18.01 7.52
CA SER A 76 -50.10 -16.85 8.23
C SER A 76 -48.57 -16.86 8.19
N ASN A 77 -48.05 -15.75 7.65
CA ASN A 77 -46.67 -15.28 7.71
C ASN A 77 -45.69 -15.81 6.64
N ARG A 78 -46.09 -15.67 5.36
CA ARG A 78 -45.17 -15.10 4.36
C ARG A 78 -45.26 -13.58 4.46
N LEU A 79 -44.35 -12.98 5.20
CA LEU A 79 -43.92 -11.60 5.01
C LEU A 79 -42.44 -11.67 4.65
N GLU A 80 -42.20 -12.15 3.43
CA GLU A 80 -41.04 -11.75 2.65
C GLU A 80 -41.00 -10.22 2.69
N SER A 81 -40.09 -9.69 3.49
CA SER A 81 -39.85 -8.25 3.59
C SER A 81 -39.04 -7.80 2.37
N GLU A 82 -39.64 -7.90 1.18
CA GLU A 82 -39.14 -7.35 -0.09
C GLU A 82 -39.35 -5.82 -0.17
N GLU A 83 -39.21 -5.10 0.95
CA GLU A 83 -39.35 -3.63 1.01
C GLU A 83 -38.04 -2.90 1.40
N SER A 84 -36.88 -3.59 1.48
CA SER A 84 -35.61 -2.98 1.92
C SER A 84 -34.46 -2.96 0.88
N ILE A 85 -34.72 -3.34 -0.37
CA ILE A 85 -33.68 -3.44 -1.42
C ILE A 85 -33.28 -2.08 -2.06
N PRO A 86 -34.14 -1.05 -2.23
CA PRO A 86 -33.71 0.22 -2.81
C PRO A 86 -32.81 1.04 -1.85
N ASP A 87 -33.07 0.97 -0.54
CA ASP A 87 -32.30 1.75 0.44
C ASP A 87 -30.87 1.18 0.65
N LYS A 88 -30.72 -0.15 0.72
CA LYS A 88 -29.39 -0.79 0.84
C LYS A 88 -28.53 -0.54 -0.40
N SER A 89 -29.09 -0.64 -1.60
CA SER A 89 -28.35 -0.42 -2.85
C SER A 89 -27.90 1.05 -3.01
N GLN A 90 -28.77 2.00 -2.66
CA GLN A 90 -28.43 3.43 -2.63
C GLN A 90 -27.35 3.75 -1.58
N LEU A 91 -27.43 3.13 -0.40
CA LEU A 91 -26.41 3.25 0.63
C LEU A 91 -25.06 2.66 0.19
N MET A 92 -25.06 1.53 -0.52
CA MET A 92 -23.84 0.93 -1.10
C MET A 92 -23.21 1.83 -2.15
N TYR A 93 -24.00 2.40 -3.07
CA TYR A 93 -23.51 3.34 -4.08
C TYR A 93 -22.88 4.59 -3.45
N ASN A 94 -23.57 5.20 -2.49
CA ASN A 94 -23.03 6.37 -1.76
C ASN A 94 -21.76 6.02 -0.99
N SER A 95 -21.68 4.82 -0.43
CA SER A 95 -20.51 4.33 0.30
C SER A 95 -19.29 4.14 -0.61
N VAL A 96 -19.48 3.56 -1.80
CA VAL A 96 -18.41 3.41 -2.81
C VAL A 96 -17.91 4.77 -3.30
N ARG A 97 -18.84 5.69 -3.57
CA ARG A 97 -18.50 7.07 -3.97
C ARG A 97 -17.72 7.79 -2.87
N LEU A 98 -18.17 7.69 -1.62
CA LEU A 98 -17.47 8.24 -0.46
C LEU A 98 -16.07 7.63 -0.34
N LEU A 99 -15.94 6.31 -0.48
CA LEU A 99 -14.66 5.61 -0.41
C LEU A 99 -13.67 6.12 -1.46
N GLY A 100 -14.12 6.34 -2.70
CA GLY A 100 -13.29 6.95 -3.75
C GLY A 100 -12.78 8.34 -3.39
N PHE A 101 -13.64 9.20 -2.82
CA PHE A 101 -13.20 10.51 -2.32
C PHE A 101 -12.22 10.41 -1.15
N VAL A 102 -12.39 9.43 -0.25
CA VAL A 102 -11.46 9.21 0.86
C VAL A 102 -10.09 8.75 0.36
N VAL A 103 -10.04 7.82 -0.60
CA VAL A 103 -8.79 7.35 -1.20
C VAL A 103 -8.09 8.50 -1.95
N LEU A 104 -8.83 9.29 -2.72
CA LEU A 104 -8.29 10.47 -3.41
C LEU A 104 -7.73 11.49 -2.41
N GLY A 105 -8.50 11.79 -1.35
CA GLY A 105 -8.08 12.70 -0.30
C GLY A 105 -6.84 12.20 0.45
N TYR A 106 -6.76 10.90 0.72
CA TYR A 106 -5.59 10.26 1.32
C TYR A 106 -4.35 10.41 0.43
N LEU A 107 -4.46 10.04 -0.85
CA LEU A 107 -3.38 10.12 -1.83
C LEU A 107 -2.84 11.55 -1.94
N LEU A 108 -3.73 12.53 -2.06
CA LEU A 108 -3.36 13.93 -2.22
C LEU A 108 -2.76 14.51 -0.94
N THR A 109 -3.34 14.20 0.23
CA THR A 109 -2.83 14.66 1.53
C THR A 109 -1.45 14.07 1.82
N ALA A 110 -1.25 12.77 1.59
CA ALA A 110 0.03 12.11 1.84
C ALA A 110 1.15 12.66 0.94
N ASN A 111 0.88 12.84 -0.36
CA ASN A 111 1.89 13.35 -1.29
C ASN A 111 2.17 14.85 -1.09
N VAL A 112 1.14 15.68 -0.85
CA VAL A 112 1.34 17.11 -0.58
C VAL A 112 2.07 17.33 0.74
N MET A 113 1.66 16.63 1.81
CA MET A 113 2.33 16.72 3.11
C MET A 113 3.77 16.22 3.02
N GLY A 114 4.00 15.08 2.38
CA GLY A 114 5.35 14.54 2.17
C GLY A 114 6.26 15.48 1.39
N THR A 115 5.76 16.02 0.27
CA THR A 115 6.50 17.01 -0.55
C THR A 115 6.84 18.23 0.28
N ALA A 116 5.88 18.77 1.04
CA ALA A 116 6.09 19.93 1.88
C ALA A 116 7.17 19.67 2.94
N LEU A 117 7.12 18.51 3.63
CA LEU A 117 8.12 18.15 4.64
C LEU A 117 9.53 18.01 4.05
N VAL A 118 9.68 17.32 2.91
CA VAL A 118 10.97 17.16 2.23
C VAL A 118 11.49 18.52 1.74
N TRP A 119 10.62 19.34 1.15
CA TRP A 119 11.01 20.66 0.64
C TRP A 119 11.42 21.63 1.76
N ILE A 120 10.66 21.67 2.85
CA ILE A 120 10.99 22.44 4.06
C ILE A 120 12.34 21.96 4.59
N TYR A 121 12.54 20.65 4.74
CA TYR A 121 13.79 20.09 5.24
C TYR A 121 15.00 20.55 4.42
N ILE A 122 14.95 20.37 3.10
CA ILE A 122 16.04 20.75 2.19
C ILE A 122 16.26 22.27 2.20
N SER A 123 15.21 23.05 2.39
CA SER A 123 15.31 24.51 2.45
C SER A 123 16.01 25.00 3.72
N PHE A 124 15.77 24.33 4.85
CA PHE A 124 16.39 24.65 6.15
C PHE A 124 17.79 24.06 6.32
N VAL A 125 18.05 22.86 5.80
CA VAL A 125 19.34 22.17 5.99
C VAL A 125 20.28 22.49 4.83
N SER A 126 21.23 23.40 5.10
CA SER A 126 22.24 23.84 4.14
C SER A 126 23.07 22.71 3.54
N SER A 127 23.33 21.63 4.31
CA SER A 127 24.09 20.47 3.81
C SER A 127 23.36 19.76 2.66
N ALA A 128 22.09 19.40 2.84
CA ALA A 128 21.27 18.78 1.80
C ALA A 128 21.11 19.74 0.60
N LYS A 129 20.82 21.02 0.86
CA LYS A 129 20.69 22.05 -0.18
C LYS A 129 21.94 22.18 -1.05
N HIS A 130 23.11 22.16 -0.43
CA HIS A 130 24.40 22.30 -1.13
C HIS A 130 24.67 21.07 -2.00
N VAL A 131 24.39 19.86 -1.50
CA VAL A 131 24.49 18.61 -2.28
C VAL A 131 23.63 18.69 -3.56
N LEU A 132 22.37 19.10 -3.44
CA LEU A 132 21.47 19.20 -4.61
C LEU A 132 21.93 20.28 -5.60
N LYS A 133 22.35 21.44 -5.08
CA LYS A 133 22.84 22.54 -5.94
C LYS A 133 24.11 22.16 -6.69
N ASN A 134 25.03 21.45 -6.03
CA ASN A 134 26.26 20.98 -6.67
C ASN A 134 25.98 19.98 -7.79
N LYS A 135 24.92 19.18 -7.66
CA LYS A 135 24.44 18.25 -8.68
C LYS A 135 23.52 18.91 -9.72
N GLY A 136 23.33 20.24 -9.68
CA GLY A 136 22.50 20.98 -10.64
C GLY A 136 20.99 20.70 -10.55
N LEU A 137 20.54 20.05 -9.48
CA LEU A 137 19.14 19.64 -9.31
C LEU A 137 18.29 20.75 -8.70
N ASN A 138 17.07 20.92 -9.22
CA ASN A 138 16.11 21.83 -8.62
C ASN A 138 15.54 21.23 -7.33
N LEU A 139 15.63 21.98 -6.24
CA LEU A 139 15.20 21.58 -4.89
C LEU A 139 13.73 21.15 -4.84
N PHE A 140 12.86 21.88 -5.56
CA PHE A 140 11.42 21.61 -5.57
C PHE A 140 11.08 20.36 -6.39
N THR A 141 11.68 20.21 -7.57
CA THR A 141 11.54 19.02 -8.40
C THR A 141 12.01 17.77 -7.67
N PHE A 142 13.15 17.85 -6.97
CA PHE A 142 13.65 16.76 -6.15
C PHE A 142 12.66 16.36 -5.04
N ALA A 143 12.09 17.34 -4.34
CA ALA A 143 11.15 17.07 -3.25
C ALA A 143 9.91 16.34 -3.76
N ILE A 144 9.30 16.81 -4.85
CA ILE A 144 8.12 16.17 -5.46
C ILE A 144 8.48 14.76 -5.97
N PHE A 145 9.56 14.64 -6.74
CA PHE A 145 9.98 13.38 -7.35
C PHE A 145 10.23 12.32 -6.28
N THR A 146 11.05 12.66 -5.28
CA THR A 146 11.40 11.74 -4.19
C THR A 146 10.15 11.33 -3.43
N THR A 147 9.31 12.28 -3.03
CA THR A 147 8.04 12.02 -2.33
C THR A 147 7.16 11.01 -3.06
N ILE A 148 6.93 11.22 -4.37
CA ILE A 148 6.03 10.37 -5.16
C ILE A 148 6.66 8.99 -5.40
N SER A 149 7.96 8.93 -5.67
CA SER A 149 8.71 7.68 -5.81
C SER A 149 8.69 6.86 -4.52
N THR A 150 9.01 7.49 -3.38
CA THR A 150 9.00 6.89 -2.05
C THR A 150 7.60 6.42 -1.66
N PHE A 151 6.55 7.22 -1.92
CA PHE A 151 5.17 6.85 -1.60
C PHE A 151 4.67 5.67 -2.45
N SER A 152 5.03 5.67 -3.74
CA SER A 152 4.62 4.63 -4.69
C SER A 152 5.56 3.41 -4.69
N ASN A 153 6.58 3.41 -3.82
CA ASN A 153 7.61 2.38 -3.72
C ASN A 153 8.36 2.12 -5.04
N CYS A 154 8.66 3.17 -5.82
CA CYS A 154 9.34 3.03 -7.11
C CYS A 154 10.87 2.91 -7.00
N GLY A 155 11.46 3.45 -5.92
CA GLY A 155 12.89 3.36 -5.65
C GLY A 155 13.81 4.16 -6.55
N PHE A 156 13.24 5.13 -7.25
CA PHE A 156 14.01 6.11 -7.98
C PHE A 156 14.28 7.33 -7.11
N VAL A 157 15.51 7.81 -7.18
CA VAL A 157 15.93 9.08 -6.59
C VAL A 157 16.66 9.87 -7.67
N PRO A 158 16.49 11.20 -7.75
CA PRO A 158 17.14 12.00 -8.80
C PRO A 158 18.67 12.07 -8.70
N THR A 159 19.27 11.44 -7.69
CA THR A 159 20.73 11.35 -7.48
C THR A 159 21.26 10.00 -7.95
N ASN A 160 22.45 10.01 -8.55
CA ASN A 160 23.08 8.80 -9.09
C ASN A 160 23.41 7.77 -8.00
N GLU A 161 23.83 8.23 -6.83
CA GLU A 161 24.16 7.37 -5.68
C GLU A 161 22.95 7.11 -4.77
N ASN A 162 21.72 7.34 -5.25
CA ASN A 162 20.50 7.15 -4.48
C ASN A 162 20.54 7.96 -3.16
N MET A 163 20.02 7.44 -2.06
CA MET A 163 20.00 8.10 -0.75
C MET A 163 21.34 8.04 0.01
N ILE A 164 22.39 7.42 -0.54
CA ILE A 164 23.71 7.34 0.09
C ILE A 164 24.27 8.73 0.36
N VAL A 165 24.04 9.69 -0.55
CA VAL A 165 24.50 11.08 -0.40
C VAL A 165 23.87 11.79 0.81
N PHE A 166 22.70 11.32 1.24
CA PHE A 166 21.97 11.84 2.38
C PHE A 166 22.15 10.99 3.65
N LYS A 167 23.14 10.10 3.71
CA LYS A 167 23.31 9.18 4.85
C LYS A 167 23.49 9.86 6.21
N LYS A 168 24.03 11.08 6.23
CA LYS A 168 24.19 11.90 7.45
C LYS A 168 22.89 12.65 7.83
N ASN A 169 21.95 12.78 6.90
CA ASN A 169 20.72 13.56 7.06
C ASN A 169 19.60 12.71 7.68
N SER A 170 19.78 12.34 8.96
CA SER A 170 18.84 11.51 9.73
C SER A 170 17.38 11.95 9.65
N LEU A 171 17.12 13.25 9.66
CA LEU A 171 15.75 13.77 9.66
C LEU A 171 15.06 13.60 8.29
N LEU A 172 15.80 13.73 7.18
CA LEU A 172 15.26 13.41 5.85
C LEU A 172 14.84 11.95 5.77
N LEU A 173 15.73 11.05 6.20
CA LEU A 173 15.48 9.61 6.18
C LEU A 173 14.27 9.23 7.05
N SER A 174 14.08 9.90 8.19
CA SER A 174 12.93 9.68 9.07
C SER A 174 11.60 10.10 8.40
N ILE A 175 11.60 11.21 7.66
CA ILE A 175 10.44 11.64 6.87
C ILE A 175 10.12 10.59 5.80
N LEU A 176 11.14 10.14 5.07
CA LEU A 176 10.99 9.13 4.02
C LEU A 176 10.54 7.77 4.57
N ILE A 177 11.07 7.31 5.71
CA ILE A 177 10.59 6.09 6.40
C ILE A 177 9.09 6.17 6.64
N SER A 178 8.63 7.29 7.22
CA SER A 178 7.22 7.51 7.52
C SER A 178 6.38 7.47 6.24
N GLN A 179 6.92 8.00 5.14
CA GLN A 179 6.27 8.02 3.85
C GLN A 179 6.17 6.64 3.18
N ILE A 180 7.21 5.81 3.27
CA ILE A 180 7.21 4.42 2.75
C ILE A 180 6.18 3.56 3.51
N LEU A 181 6.12 3.75 4.83
CA LEU A 181 5.15 3.07 5.68
C LEU A 181 3.71 3.48 5.31
N LEU A 182 3.46 4.77 5.12
CA LEU A 182 2.16 5.31 4.69
C LEU A 182 1.82 5.02 3.21
N GLY A 183 2.82 4.68 2.39
CA GLY A 183 2.64 4.30 1.00
C GLY A 183 1.96 2.94 0.85
N ASN A 184 2.31 2.22 -0.22
CA ASN A 184 1.64 0.95 -0.56
C ASN A 184 1.69 -0.10 0.58
N THR A 185 2.72 -0.06 1.44
CA THR A 185 2.96 -1.05 2.49
C THR A 185 1.84 -1.14 3.52
N LEU A 186 1.42 -0.02 4.11
CA LEU A 186 0.35 0.02 5.12
C LEU A 186 -0.90 0.73 4.60
N PHE A 187 -1.00 1.00 3.29
CA PHE A 187 -2.15 1.66 2.69
C PHE A 187 -3.50 1.06 3.15
N PRO A 188 -3.72 -0.28 3.13
CA PRO A 188 -4.97 -0.86 3.61
C PRO A 188 -5.34 -0.50 5.06
N SER A 189 -4.34 -0.47 5.94
CA SER A 189 -4.53 -0.18 7.35
C SER A 189 -4.70 1.32 7.62
N CYS A 190 -3.90 2.15 6.95
CA CYS A 190 -3.99 3.60 7.02
C CYS A 190 -5.31 4.11 6.42
N LEU A 191 -5.80 3.50 5.34
CA LEU A 191 -7.09 3.79 4.75
C LEU A 191 -8.23 3.49 5.73
N ARG A 192 -8.21 2.31 6.37
CA ARG A 192 -9.22 1.93 7.37
C ARG A 192 -9.23 2.89 8.55
N PHE A 193 -8.04 3.29 9.04
CA PHE A 193 -7.91 4.30 10.08
C PHE A 193 -8.48 5.64 9.63
N SER A 194 -8.19 6.07 8.41
CA SER A 194 -8.71 7.32 7.83
C SER A 194 -10.23 7.33 7.76
N ILE A 195 -10.86 6.23 7.32
CA ILE A 195 -12.33 6.08 7.29
C ILE A 195 -12.92 6.12 8.69
N TRP A 196 -12.27 5.48 9.67
CA TRP A 196 -12.71 5.50 11.07
C TRP A 196 -12.66 6.91 11.66
N VAL A 197 -11.57 7.64 11.42
CA VAL A 197 -11.41 9.04 11.81
C VAL A 197 -12.52 9.88 11.17
N LEU A 198 -12.75 9.74 9.86
CA LEU A 198 -13.80 10.46 9.15
C LEU A 198 -15.20 10.16 9.69
N GLY A 199 -15.49 8.89 9.99
CA GLY A 199 -16.76 8.48 10.61
C GLY A 199 -16.97 9.08 11.99
N LYS A 200 -15.90 9.25 12.76
CA LYS A 200 -15.95 9.90 14.09
C LYS A 200 -16.17 11.40 14.00
N PHE A 201 -15.53 12.08 13.04
CA PHE A 201 -15.65 13.53 12.86
C PHE A 201 -16.96 13.94 12.17
N PHE A 202 -17.33 13.29 11.08
CA PHE A 202 -18.49 13.69 10.27
C PHE A 202 -19.79 12.96 10.67
N LYS A 203 -19.74 12.02 11.62
CA LYS A 203 -20.90 11.19 12.06
C LYS A 203 -21.70 10.56 10.91
N ARG A 204 -21.04 10.29 9.78
CA ARG A 204 -21.67 9.72 8.58
C ARG A 204 -22.00 8.25 8.82
N VAL A 205 -23.26 7.88 8.60
CA VAL A 205 -23.72 6.48 8.67
C VAL A 205 -22.98 5.61 7.65
N GLU A 206 -22.66 6.18 6.49
CA GLU A 206 -21.89 5.58 5.39
C GLU A 206 -20.50 5.09 5.84
N SER A 207 -19.76 5.85 6.65
CA SER A 207 -18.43 5.41 7.13
C SER A 207 -18.51 4.18 8.04
N LYS A 208 -19.55 4.11 8.88
CA LYS A 208 -19.80 2.96 9.75
C LYS A 208 -20.26 1.75 8.95
N PHE A 209 -21.04 1.98 7.88
CA PHE A 209 -21.44 0.94 6.93
C PHE A 209 -20.24 0.36 6.19
N ILE A 210 -19.32 1.20 5.68
CA ILE A 210 -18.09 0.76 5.00
C ILE A 210 -17.21 -0.14 5.88
N LEU A 211 -17.02 0.26 7.14
CA LEU A 211 -16.18 -0.48 8.09
C LEU A 211 -16.78 -1.82 8.53
N ARG A 212 -18.11 -1.97 8.44
CA ARG A 212 -18.87 -3.16 8.86
C ARG A 212 -19.10 -4.13 7.70
N ASN A 213 -19.38 -3.62 6.49
CA ASN A 213 -19.62 -4.41 5.29
C ASN A 213 -18.43 -4.39 4.32
N THR A 214 -17.23 -4.60 4.87
CA THR A 214 -15.97 -4.60 4.09
C THR A 214 -15.98 -5.63 2.95
N GLY A 215 -16.57 -6.81 3.16
CA GLY A 215 -16.68 -7.86 2.13
C GLY A 215 -17.70 -7.57 1.01
N GLU A 216 -18.81 -6.90 1.32
CA GLU A 216 -19.85 -6.60 0.30
C GLU A 216 -19.46 -5.47 -0.65
N ILE A 217 -18.54 -4.59 -0.22
CA ILE A 217 -18.03 -3.49 -1.06
C ILE A 217 -17.05 -4.01 -2.11
N GLY A 218 -16.33 -5.10 -1.81
CA GLY A 218 -15.39 -5.73 -2.75
C GLY A 218 -14.23 -4.82 -3.17
N TYR A 219 -13.81 -3.89 -2.31
CA TYR A 219 -12.59 -3.11 -2.53
C TYR A 219 -11.40 -3.87 -1.94
N LEU A 220 -10.48 -4.30 -2.80
CA LEU A 220 -9.41 -5.23 -2.45
C LEU A 220 -8.52 -4.73 -1.31
N HIS A 221 -8.26 -3.42 -1.27
CA HIS A 221 -7.44 -2.78 -0.25
C HIS A 221 -8.19 -2.48 1.05
N LEU A 222 -9.50 -2.73 1.13
CA LEU A 222 -10.25 -2.63 2.38
C LEU A 222 -10.15 -3.97 3.12
N LEU A 223 -9.13 -4.12 3.96
CA LEU A 223 -8.97 -5.33 4.77
C LEU A 223 -9.95 -5.35 5.96
N PRO A 224 -10.46 -6.52 6.38
CA PRO A 224 -11.21 -6.65 7.62
C PRO A 224 -10.37 -6.22 8.84
N SER A 225 -11.03 -5.83 9.94
CA SER A 225 -10.34 -5.19 11.07
C SER A 225 -9.21 -6.01 11.68
N GLN A 226 -9.33 -7.34 11.69
CA GLN A 226 -8.31 -8.20 12.26
C GLN A 226 -7.11 -8.32 11.32
N HIS A 227 -7.35 -8.54 10.02
CA HIS A 227 -6.28 -8.60 9.02
C HIS A 227 -5.47 -7.31 8.93
N SER A 228 -6.11 -6.15 9.04
CA SER A 228 -5.41 -4.86 9.07
C SER A 228 -4.44 -4.76 10.27
N LYS A 229 -4.84 -5.23 11.45
CA LYS A 229 -3.95 -5.25 12.63
C LYS A 229 -2.83 -6.26 12.49
N TYR A 230 -3.13 -7.46 11.97
CA TYR A 230 -2.11 -8.47 11.70
C TYR A 230 -1.10 -7.99 10.67
N LEU A 231 -1.53 -7.29 9.61
CA LEU A 231 -0.65 -6.69 8.61
C LEU A 231 0.35 -5.71 9.26
N VAL A 232 -0.13 -4.81 10.13
CA VAL A 232 0.76 -3.88 10.85
C VAL A 232 1.73 -4.66 11.75
N GLY A 233 1.23 -5.65 12.47
CA GLY A 233 2.04 -6.48 13.36
C GLY A 233 3.15 -7.25 12.62
N THR A 234 2.82 -7.88 11.49
CA THR A 234 3.79 -8.62 10.68
C THR A 234 4.79 -7.69 10.01
N VAL A 235 4.35 -6.56 9.45
CA VAL A 235 5.24 -5.57 8.83
C VAL A 235 6.25 -5.04 9.84
N LEU A 236 5.79 -4.59 11.01
CA LEU A 236 6.66 -4.10 12.08
C LEU A 236 7.55 -5.21 12.65
N GLY A 237 7.01 -6.40 12.87
CA GLY A 237 7.79 -7.54 13.37
C GLY A 237 8.96 -7.90 12.45
N PHE A 238 8.72 -7.96 11.14
CA PHE A 238 9.79 -8.20 10.17
C PHE A 238 10.80 -7.05 10.11
N ILE A 239 10.36 -5.79 10.17
CA ILE A 239 11.29 -4.64 10.22
C ILE A 239 12.17 -4.74 11.47
N LEU A 240 11.60 -5.06 12.63
CA LEU A 240 12.34 -5.22 13.89
C LEU A 240 13.36 -6.35 13.84
N VAL A 241 12.99 -7.51 13.29
CA VAL A 241 13.91 -8.65 13.13
C VAL A 241 15.07 -8.28 12.19
N GLN A 242 14.77 -7.66 11.05
CA GLN A 242 15.82 -7.19 10.12
C GLN A 242 16.72 -6.16 10.78
N PHE A 243 16.14 -5.19 11.48
CA PHE A 243 16.87 -4.14 12.17
C PHE A 243 17.83 -4.72 13.22
N ALA A 244 17.38 -5.69 14.02
CA ALA A 244 18.21 -6.35 15.02
C ALA A 244 19.38 -7.12 14.39
N LEU A 245 19.12 -7.88 13.32
CA LEU A 245 20.16 -8.64 12.61
C LEU A 245 21.16 -7.71 11.92
N PHE A 246 20.69 -6.66 11.25
CA PHE A 246 21.55 -5.68 10.59
C PHE A 246 22.42 -4.95 11.62
N CYS A 247 21.84 -4.47 12.73
CA CYS A 247 22.61 -3.85 13.79
C CYS A 247 23.63 -4.81 14.42
N GLY A 248 23.27 -6.08 14.62
CA GLY A 248 24.19 -7.06 15.21
C GLY A 248 25.41 -7.36 14.33
N MET A 249 25.25 -7.33 13.00
CA MET A 249 26.30 -7.74 12.06
C MET A 249 27.11 -6.58 11.48
N GLU A 250 26.50 -5.42 11.24
CA GLU A 250 27.12 -4.31 10.49
C GLU A 250 27.46 -3.08 11.36
N TRP A 251 27.30 -3.15 12.68
CA TRP A 251 27.54 -1.97 13.53
C TRP A 251 28.94 -1.37 13.37
N TYR A 252 29.92 -2.24 13.13
CA TYR A 252 31.33 -1.89 12.98
C TYR A 252 31.83 -2.01 11.53
N SER A 253 30.95 -2.20 10.55
CA SER A 253 31.38 -2.31 9.15
C SER A 253 31.73 -0.96 8.53
N ASP A 254 32.51 -1.01 7.45
CA ASP A 254 32.90 0.18 6.68
C ASP A 254 31.68 0.89 6.06
N ALA A 255 30.60 0.15 5.77
CA ALA A 255 29.35 0.68 5.21
C ALA A 255 28.72 1.77 6.10
N LEU A 256 28.81 1.59 7.43
CA LEU A 256 28.30 2.52 8.45
C LEU A 256 29.39 3.38 9.09
N SER A 257 30.62 3.33 8.57
CA SER A 257 31.73 4.13 9.09
C SER A 257 31.47 5.64 8.92
N GLY A 258 31.87 6.41 9.92
CA GLY A 258 31.74 7.87 9.92
C GLY A 258 30.34 8.42 10.24
N LEU A 259 29.41 7.56 10.66
CA LEU A 259 28.07 7.93 11.16
C LEU A 259 28.01 7.88 12.69
N ASN A 260 27.28 8.82 13.28
CA ASN A 260 26.98 8.81 14.72
C ASN A 260 25.96 7.71 15.04
N SER A 261 25.87 7.28 16.30
CA SER A 261 24.97 6.17 16.72
C SER A 261 23.51 6.39 16.31
N THR A 262 23.00 7.62 16.43
CA THR A 262 21.63 7.96 16.00
C THR A 262 21.45 7.89 14.49
N GLU A 263 22.45 8.35 13.73
CA GLU A 263 22.46 8.29 12.26
C GLU A 263 22.52 6.85 11.78
N LYS A 264 23.30 5.99 12.44
CA LYS A 264 23.35 4.54 12.18
C LYS A 264 21.99 3.90 12.40
N ILE A 265 21.34 4.16 13.54
CA ILE A 265 20.02 3.58 13.85
C ILE A 265 19.00 3.97 12.79
N ILE A 266 18.91 5.25 12.45
CA ILE A 266 17.94 5.73 11.45
C ILE A 266 18.28 5.21 10.05
N GLY A 267 19.57 5.16 9.69
CA GLY A 267 20.02 4.63 8.41
C GLY A 267 19.72 3.14 8.25
N VAL A 268 20.00 2.33 9.28
CA VAL A 268 19.67 0.91 9.27
C VAL A 268 18.16 0.70 9.21
N LEU A 269 17.39 1.48 9.98
CA LEU A 269 15.92 1.43 9.93
C LEU A 269 15.40 1.78 8.53
N PHE A 270 15.93 2.83 7.91
CA PHE A 270 15.61 3.23 6.54
C PHE A 270 15.89 2.07 5.57
N GLN A 271 17.05 1.44 5.68
CA GLN A 271 17.42 0.32 4.81
C GLN A 271 16.49 -0.89 5.03
N CYS A 272 16.12 -1.22 6.27
CA CYS A 272 15.22 -2.34 6.57
C CYS A 272 13.79 -2.12 6.05
N VAL A 273 13.29 -0.88 6.11
CA VAL A 273 11.97 -0.52 5.56
C VAL A 273 12.00 -0.57 4.03
N ASN A 274 13.08 -0.07 3.41
CA ASN A 274 13.24 -0.07 1.96
C ASN A 274 13.49 -1.44 1.34
N ALA A 275 14.16 -2.34 2.06
CA ALA A 275 14.51 -3.68 1.57
C ALA A 275 13.31 -4.46 1.04
N ARG A 276 12.11 -4.20 1.57
CA ARG A 276 10.90 -4.91 1.15
C ARG A 276 10.30 -4.36 -0.15
N HIS A 277 10.21 -3.04 -0.31
CA HIS A 277 9.36 -2.46 -1.36
C HIS A 277 10.00 -1.34 -2.15
N ALA A 278 10.79 -0.49 -1.50
CA ALA A 278 11.02 0.85 -2.02
C ALA A 278 12.36 1.01 -2.71
N GLY A 279 13.27 0.03 -2.71
CA GLY A 279 14.47 0.04 -3.58
C GLY A 279 15.45 1.22 -3.36
N GLU A 280 15.16 2.14 -2.45
CA GLU A 280 16.05 3.22 -2.04
C GLU A 280 17.10 2.67 -1.08
N THR A 281 18.35 3.09 -1.28
CA THR A 281 19.49 2.54 -0.53
C THR A 281 20.32 3.67 0.05
N ILE A 282 20.71 3.52 1.30
CA ILE A 282 21.55 4.49 2.05
C ILE A 282 23.00 4.00 2.22
N VAL A 283 23.21 2.70 2.03
CA VAL A 283 24.51 2.02 2.10
C VAL A 283 24.81 1.38 0.76
N ASP A 284 26.09 1.25 0.45
CA ASP A 284 26.53 0.53 -0.75
C ASP A 284 26.38 -0.98 -0.51
N LEU A 285 25.47 -1.61 -1.25
CA LEU A 285 25.19 -3.04 -1.13
C LEU A 285 26.41 -3.92 -1.42
N SER A 286 27.41 -3.42 -2.16
CA SER A 286 28.65 -4.17 -2.43
C SER A 286 29.56 -4.32 -1.21
N THR A 287 29.39 -3.47 -0.19
CA THR A 287 30.22 -3.42 1.01
C THR A 287 29.60 -4.11 2.23
N ILE A 288 28.33 -4.54 2.12
CA ILE A 288 27.57 -5.18 3.20
C ILE A 288 27.88 -6.68 3.25
N ALA A 289 27.86 -7.29 4.44
CA ALA A 289 28.00 -8.73 4.58
C ALA A 289 26.98 -9.53 3.76
N SER A 290 27.45 -10.61 3.14
CA SER A 290 26.63 -11.48 2.28
C SER A 290 25.38 -12.04 2.98
N ALA A 291 25.44 -12.26 4.30
CA ALA A 291 24.29 -12.72 5.07
C ALA A 291 23.11 -11.73 5.06
N ILE A 292 23.38 -10.43 5.10
CA ILE A 292 22.34 -9.40 5.05
C ILE A 292 21.78 -9.26 3.64
N LEU A 293 22.61 -9.41 2.61
CA LEU A 293 22.14 -9.47 1.23
C LEU A 293 21.16 -10.63 1.03
N VAL A 294 21.48 -11.82 1.55
CA VAL A 294 20.55 -12.97 1.55
C VAL A 294 19.25 -12.64 2.28
N LEU A 295 19.35 -11.98 3.44
CA LEU A 295 18.17 -11.56 4.20
C LEU A 295 17.31 -10.54 3.42
N PHE A 296 17.90 -9.59 2.71
CA PHE A 296 17.16 -8.68 1.83
C PHE A 296 16.48 -9.41 0.68
N VAL A 297 17.16 -10.37 0.05
CA VAL A 297 16.56 -11.22 -0.99
C VAL A 297 15.37 -12.00 -0.45
N ILE A 298 15.49 -12.60 0.74
CA ILE A 298 14.37 -13.30 1.40
C ILE A 298 13.21 -12.33 1.64
N MET A 299 13.47 -11.12 2.12
CA MET A 299 12.42 -10.15 2.43
C MET A 299 11.70 -9.64 1.17
N MET A 300 12.44 -9.47 0.07
CA MET A 300 11.86 -9.17 -1.25
C MET A 300 11.02 -10.34 -1.78
N LEU A 301 11.46 -11.59 -1.59
CA LEU A 301 10.73 -12.78 -2.03
C LEU A 301 9.49 -13.05 -1.20
N VAL A 302 9.56 -12.86 0.12
CA VAL A 302 8.42 -13.03 1.03
C VAL A 302 7.26 -12.12 0.58
N LEU A 303 7.56 -10.92 0.08
CA LEU A 303 6.57 -10.04 -0.54
C LEU A 303 5.95 -10.65 -1.82
N LEU A 304 6.77 -11.19 -2.73
CA LEU A 304 6.30 -11.82 -3.97
C LEU A 304 5.40 -13.04 -3.70
N SER A 305 5.62 -13.73 -2.57
CA SER A 305 4.77 -14.84 -2.12
C SER A 305 3.56 -14.43 -1.29
N LEU A 306 3.45 -13.16 -0.89
CA LEU A 306 2.34 -12.60 -0.10
C LEU A 306 1.31 -11.76 -0.88
N PRO A 307 1.22 -11.72 -2.22
CA PRO A 307 0.31 -10.78 -2.89
C PRO A 307 -1.14 -11.08 -2.53
N TYR A 308 -1.43 -12.34 -2.19
CA TYR A 308 -2.70 -12.78 -1.67
C TYR A 308 -2.37 -13.95 -0.74
N PHE A 309 -2.76 -13.86 0.54
CA PHE A 309 -3.14 -15.07 1.26
C PHE A 309 -4.39 -15.59 0.53
N HIS A 310 -4.13 -16.23 -0.61
CA HIS A 310 -5.09 -16.93 -1.42
C HIS A 310 -5.46 -18.11 -0.54
N PHE A 311 -6.67 -18.07 0.03
CA PHE A 311 -7.27 -19.14 0.83
C PHE A 311 -6.57 -19.43 2.17
N ILE A 312 -7.17 -18.94 3.26
CA ILE A 312 -7.58 -19.72 4.45
C ILE A 312 -8.67 -18.92 5.16
#